data_AF-A0A5J5J074-F1
#
_entry.id   AF-A0A5J5J074-F1
#
_cell.length_a   1.000
_cell.length_b   1.000
_cell.length_c   1.000
_cell.angle_alpha   90.00
_cell.angle_beta   90.00
_cell.angle_gamma   90.00
#
_symmetry.space_group_name_H-M   'P 1'
#
loop_
_entity.id
_entity.type
_entity.pdbx_description
1 polymer ?
#
loop_
_entity_poly.entity_id
_entity_poly.type
_entity_poly.pdbx_seq_one_letter_code
_entity_poly.pdbx_strand_id
1 'polypeptide(L)'
;MPPAHQGRFTLVERGGDVWEIATERDDLVAVIVRAEDDHVEVSWQPGIPLPHVYTTAEVAMTDLVMWESRSPGGTKPIPIPHAPPMRA
;
A
#
# COMPACT_ATOMS: atom_id res chain seq x y z
N MET A 1 8.44 5.80 18.47
CA MET A 1 9.44 6.40 17.57
C MET A 1 8.90 7.73 17.01
N PRO A 2 9.72 8.66 16.50
CA PRO A 2 9.19 9.79 15.72
C PRO A 2 8.52 9.29 14.43
N PRO A 3 7.51 10.00 13.90
CA PRO A 3 6.86 9.63 12.65
C PRO A 3 7.87 9.67 11.49
N ALA A 4 7.80 8.68 10.60
CA ALA A 4 8.61 8.64 9.40
C ALA A 4 7.84 9.27 8.24
N HIS A 5 8.47 10.17 7.50
CA HIS A 5 7.83 10.91 6.40
C HIS A 5 8.47 10.52 5.06
N GLN A 6 7.65 10.18 4.07
CA GLN A 6 8.09 9.92 2.70
C GLN A 6 7.05 10.41 1.68
N GLY A 7 7.46 11.33 0.80
CA GLY A 7 6.52 11.99 -0.13
C GLY A 7 5.41 12.71 0.64
N ARG A 8 4.15 12.49 0.26
CA ARG A 8 2.97 13.02 0.97
C ARG A 8 2.47 12.12 2.10
N PHE A 9 3.16 11.03 2.39
CA PHE A 9 2.71 10.04 3.35
C PHE A 9 3.55 10.09 4.62
N THR A 10 2.89 9.79 5.73
CA THR A 10 3.48 9.75 7.06
C THR A 10 3.13 8.42 7.70
N LEU A 11 4.16 7.72 8.17
CA LEU A 11 4.02 6.53 9.00
C LEU A 11 4.02 6.93 10.47
N VAL A 12 2.95 6.59 11.17
CA VAL A 12 2.74 6.92 12.59
C VAL A 12 2.58 5.63 13.39
N GLU A 13 3.41 5.45 14.41
CA GLU A 13 3.25 4.37 15.39
C GLU A 13 2.14 4.74 16.38
N ARG A 14 1.07 3.93 16.45
CA ARG A 14 -0.06 4.14 17.38
C ARG A 14 0.02 3.27 18.62
N GLY A 15 0.74 2.15 18.52
CA GLY A 15 1.05 1.22 19.61
C GLY A 15 2.18 0.30 19.18
N GLY A 16 2.80 -0.42 20.12
CA GLY A 16 4.04 -1.18 19.86
C GLY A 16 3.98 -2.22 18.72
N ASP A 17 2.78 -2.59 18.27
CA ASP A 17 2.53 -3.54 17.18
C ASP A 17 1.61 -2.98 16.10
N VAL A 18 1.29 -1.67 16.14
CA VAL A 18 0.34 -1.03 15.21
C VAL A 18 0.89 0.27 14.68
N TRP A 19 0.92 0.38 13.35
CA TRP A 19 1.28 1.59 12.62
C TRP A 19 0.16 1.99 11.68
N GLU A 20 0.12 3.28 11.34
CA GLU A 20 -0.80 3.84 10.36
C GLU A 20 0.00 4.59 9.30
N ILE A 21 -0.38 4.43 8.04
CA ILE A 21 0.07 5.32 6.98
C ILE A 21 -1.04 6.35 6.76
N ALA A 22 -0.73 7.63 6.95
CA ALA A 22 -1.64 8.75 6.71
C ALA A 22 -1.07 9.71 5.66
N THR A 23 -1.92 10.51 5.03
CA THR A 23 -1.48 11.64 4.20
C THR A 23 -1.04 12.84 5.07
N GLU A 24 -0.43 13.86 4.46
CA GLU A 24 -0.19 15.17 5.11
C GLU A 24 -1.45 15.86 5.65
N ARG A 25 -2.64 15.42 5.24
CA ARG A 25 -3.95 15.92 5.69
C ARG A 25 -4.58 15.05 6.78
N ASP A 26 -3.81 14.10 7.34
CA ASP A 26 -4.27 13.11 8.30
C ASP A 26 -5.35 12.14 7.76
N ASP A 27 -5.45 11.98 6.43
CA ASP A 27 -6.31 10.95 5.84
C ASP A 27 -5.65 9.58 5.99
N LEU A 28 -6.31 8.62 6.66
CA LEU A 28 -5.81 7.27 6.88
C LEU A 28 -5.77 6.46 5.57
N VAL A 29 -4.58 6.12 5.08
CA VAL A 29 -4.38 5.36 3.83
C VAL A 29 -4.25 3.86 4.08
N ALA A 30 -3.62 3.47 5.19
CA ALA A 30 -3.46 2.07 5.55
C ALA A 30 -3.29 1.89 7.07
N VAL A 31 -3.74 0.74 7.56
CA VAL A 31 -3.42 0.25 8.91
C VAL A 31 -2.45 -0.91 8.78
N ILE A 32 -1.40 -0.90 9.58
CA ILE A 32 -0.35 -1.91 9.62
C ILE A 32 -0.34 -2.54 10.99
N VAL A 33 -0.37 -3.86 11.06
CA VAL A 33 -0.32 -4.62 12.30
C VAL A 33 0.86 -5.59 12.22
N ARG A 34 1.59 -5.75 13.31
CA ARG A 34 2.62 -6.77 13.41
C ARG A 34 1.99 -8.16 13.32
N ALA A 35 2.51 -8.99 12.44
CA ALA A 35 2.11 -10.38 12.31
C ALA A 35 3.10 -11.30 13.05
N GLU A 36 2.73 -12.57 13.15
CA GLU A 36 3.67 -13.62 13.54
C GLU A 36 4.78 -13.74 12.48
N ASP A 37 5.95 -14.27 12.85
CA ASP A 37 7.12 -14.47 11.97
C ASP A 37 7.86 -13.20 11.48
N ASP A 38 7.91 -12.14 12.30
CA ASP A 38 8.66 -10.89 12.00
C ASP A 38 8.21 -10.18 10.71
N HIS A 39 6.96 -10.40 10.30
CA HIS A 39 6.31 -9.71 9.21
C HIS A 39 5.30 -8.68 9.72
N VAL A 40 4.84 -7.82 8.83
CA VAL A 40 3.71 -6.91 9.07
C VAL A 40 2.61 -7.17 8.06
N GLU A 41 1.37 -7.16 8.53
CA GLU A 41 0.17 -7.19 7.71
C GLU A 41 -0.35 -5.77 7.49
N VAL A 42 -0.72 -5.47 6.26
CA VAL A 42 -1.15 -4.14 5.83
C VAL A 42 -2.55 -4.22 5.25
N SER A 43 -3.43 -3.41 5.82
CA SER A 43 -4.80 -3.20 5.34
C SER A 43 -4.88 -1.85 4.63
N TRP A 44 -4.83 -1.88 3.31
CA TRP A 44 -4.94 -0.69 2.46
C TRP A 44 -6.37 -0.17 2.34
N GLN A 45 -6.51 1.13 2.10
CA GLN A 45 -7.76 1.69 1.61
C GLN A 45 -8.18 1.05 0.27
N PRO A 46 -9.49 0.99 -0.03
CA PRO A 46 -9.99 0.50 -1.31
C PRO A 46 -9.36 1.22 -2.51
N GLY A 47 -8.96 0.44 -3.52
CA GLY A 47 -8.39 0.97 -4.77
C GLY A 47 -6.86 1.00 -4.82
N ILE A 48 -6.18 0.56 -3.76
CA ILE A 48 -4.72 0.40 -3.72
C ILE A 48 -4.39 -1.09 -3.95
N PRO A 49 -3.89 -1.50 -5.13
CA PRO A 49 -3.62 -2.89 -5.46
C PRO A 49 -2.20 -3.31 -5.01
N LEU A 50 -1.84 -3.04 -3.75
CA LEU A 50 -0.54 -3.39 -3.18
C LEU A 50 -0.62 -4.69 -2.35
N PRO A 51 0.49 -5.42 -2.19
CA PRO A 51 0.58 -6.58 -1.30
C PRO A 51 0.07 -6.28 0.12
N HIS A 52 -0.43 -7.30 0.82
CA HIS A 52 -0.91 -7.16 2.20
C HIS A 52 0.10 -7.62 3.26
N VAL A 53 1.25 -8.17 2.85
CA VAL A 53 2.26 -8.69 3.77
C VAL A 53 3.62 -8.12 3.38
N TYR A 54 4.32 -7.57 4.36
CA TYR A 54 5.64 -6.96 4.18
C TYR A 54 6.60 -7.41 5.28
N THR A 55 7.89 -7.18 5.05
CA THR A 55 8.93 -7.39 6.08
C THR A 55 8.89 -6.31 7.15
N THR A 56 8.64 -5.04 6.78
CA THR A 56 8.50 -3.94 7.74
C THR A 56 7.49 -2.89 7.26
N ALA A 57 7.03 -2.04 8.19
CA ALA A 57 6.10 -0.95 7.89
C ALA A 57 6.70 0.09 6.92
N GLU A 58 8.01 0.32 6.98
CA GLU A 58 8.74 1.24 6.09
C GLU A 58 8.79 0.73 4.65
N VAL A 59 8.90 -0.59 4.46
CA VAL A 59 8.84 -1.20 3.12
C VAL A 59 7.47 -0.99 2.51
N ALA A 60 6.39 -1.19 3.29
CA ALA A 60 5.03 -0.92 2.84
C ALA A 60 4.85 0.56 2.44
N MET A 61 5.36 1.50 3.24
CA MET A 61 5.32 2.94 2.91
C MET A 61 6.11 3.26 1.64
N THR A 62 7.29 2.65 1.47
CA THR A 62 8.13 2.85 0.28
C THR A 62 7.39 2.39 -0.99
N ASP A 63 6.77 1.22 -0.95
CA ASP A 63 5.98 0.69 -2.07
C ASP A 63 4.78 1.57 -2.40
N LEU A 64 4.11 2.13 -1.38
CA LEU A 64 3.02 3.07 -1.57
C LEU A 64 3.48 4.34 -2.32
N VAL A 65 4.61 4.93 -1.91
CA VAL A 65 5.20 6.10 -2.57
C VAL A 65 5.57 5.79 -4.02
N MET A 66 6.15 4.60 -4.25
CA MET A 66 6.51 4.15 -5.59
C MET A 66 5.29 3.89 -6.47
N TRP A 67 4.21 3.33 -5.92
CA TRP A 67 2.96 3.14 -6.62
C TRP A 67 2.27 4.47 -6.96
N GLU A 68 2.25 5.41 -6.02
CA GLU A 68 1.65 6.73 -6.23
C GLU A 68 2.39 7.50 -7.34
N SER A 69 3.72 7.52 -7.28
CA SER A 69 4.55 8.19 -8.31
C SER A 69 4.42 7.54 -9.69
N ARG A 70 4.16 6.23 -9.74
CA ARG A 70 3.87 5.49 -10.98
C ARG A 70 2.42 5.64 -11.45
N SER A 71 1.52 6.13 -10.60
CA SER A 71 0.10 6.32 -10.91
C SER A 71 -0.09 7.71 -11.51
N PRO A 72 0.01 7.89 -12.84
CA PRO A 72 -0.10 9.18 -13.46
C PRO A 72 -1.59 9.40 -13.66
N GLY A 73 -2.30 9.78 -12.59
CA GLY A 73 -3.75 10.05 -12.58
C GLY A 73 -4.61 9.01 -13.32
N GLY A 74 -5.08 7.97 -12.63
CA GLY A 74 -6.18 7.12 -13.07
C GLY A 74 -6.14 6.68 -14.54
N THR A 75 -5.32 5.68 -14.89
CA THR A 75 -5.37 5.01 -16.19
C THR A 75 -5.15 3.52 -15.96
N LYS A 76 -5.82 2.57 -16.60
CA LYS A 76 -6.87 2.48 -17.63
C LYS A 76 -7.36 1.01 -17.50
N PRO A 77 -8.56 0.62 -17.95
CA PRO A 77 -8.96 -0.79 -17.90
C PRO A 77 -7.88 -1.67 -18.56
N ILE A 78 -7.48 -2.74 -17.88
CA ILE A 78 -6.56 -3.74 -18.42
C ILE A 78 -7.26 -4.37 -19.64
N PRO A 79 -6.71 -4.32 -20.86
CA PRO A 79 -7.32 -4.99 -22.00
C PRO A 79 -7.30 -6.51 -21.74
N ILE A 80 -8.47 -7.11 -21.60
CA ILE A 80 -8.61 -8.57 -21.60
C ILE A 80 -8.42 -9.01 -23.05
N PRO A 81 -7.44 -9.86 -23.38
CA PRO A 81 -7.31 -10.38 -24.74
C PRO A 81 -8.52 -11.26 -25.05
N HIS A 82 -9.45 -10.72 -25.84
CA HIS A 82 -10.51 -11.51 -26.48
C HIS A 82 -9.88 -12.32 -27.62
N ALA A 83 -9.20 -13.41 -27.30
CA ALA A 83 -8.94 -14.43 -28.31
C ALA A 83 -10.28 -15.13 -28.59
N PRO A 84 -10.80 -15.12 -29.84
CA PRO A 84 -11.93 -15.96 -30.18
C PRO A 84 -11.55 -17.44 -29.94
N PRO A 85 -12.48 -18.29 -29.50
CA PRO A 85 -12.19 -19.71 -29.31
C PRO A 85 -11.64 -20.29 -30.62
N MET A 86 -10.48 -20.94 -30.55
CA MET A 86 -9.94 -21.69 -31.68
C MET A 86 -11.00 -22.69 -32.13
N ARG A 87 -11.51 -22.51 -33.35
CA ARG A 87 -12.30 -23.56 -34.01
C ARG A 87 -11.36 -24.71 -34.32
N ALA A 88 -11.81 -25.91 -33.96
CA ALA A 88 -11.20 -27.20 -34.23
C ALA A 88 -10.94 -27.41 -35.74
#